data_AF-A0A2E6HYV0-F1
#
_entry.id   AF-A0A2E6HYV0-F1
#
_cell.length_a   1.000
_cell.length_b   1.000
_cell.length_c   1.000
_cell.angle_alpha   90.00
_cell.angle_beta   90.00
_cell.angle_gamma   90.00
#
_symmetry.space_group_name_H-M   'P 1'
#
loop_
_entity.id
_entity.type
_entity.pdbx_description
1 polymer ?
#
loop_
_entity_poly.entity_id
_entity_poly.type
_entity_poly.pdbx_seq_one_letter_code
_entity_poly.pdbx_strand_id
1 'polypeptide(L)' 'MKELSRWIACITLGLFLGATVQAQDFYPSLDSVRPALVGTKAPDGTLKTIDGSTTTLSGTLGDRPGVVGFYRGNW' A
#
# COMPACT_ATOMS: atom_id res chain seq x y z
N MET A 1 -23.58 -14.90 -35.89
CA MET A 1 -23.48 -15.30 -34.46
C MET A 1 -22.06 -15.29 -33.91
N LYS A 2 -21.01 -15.65 -34.69
CA LYS A 2 -19.61 -15.67 -34.22
C LYS A 2 -19.03 -14.27 -33.89
N GLU A 3 -19.39 -13.24 -34.67
CA GLU A 3 -18.91 -11.87 -34.43
C GLU A 3 -19.50 -11.25 -33.15
N LEU A 4 -20.78 -11.50 -32.85
CA LEU A 4 -21.43 -11.03 -31.61
C LEU A 4 -20.76 -11.62 -30.36
N SER A 5 -20.32 -12.88 -30.43
CA SER A 5 -19.59 -13.55 -29.34
C SER A 5 -18.18 -12.96 -29.12
N ARG A 6 -17.51 -12.46 -30.16
CA ARG A 6 -16.20 -11.80 -30.05
C ARG A 6 -16.31 -10.44 -29.35
N TRP A 7 -17.35 -9.66 -29.66
CA TRP A 7 -17.61 -8.39 -29.00
C TRP A 7 -17.96 -8.57 -27.52
N ILE A 8 -18.79 -9.56 -27.19
CA ILE A 8 -19.12 -9.88 -25.80
C ILE A 8 -17.86 -10.29 -25.03
N ALA A 9 -17.00 -11.13 -25.61
CA ALA A 9 -15.76 -11.57 -24.97
C ALA A 9 -14.75 -10.43 -24.72
N CYS A 10 -14.66 -9.45 -25.62
CA CYS A 10 -13.79 -8.28 -25.42
C CYS A 10 -14.32 -7.33 -24.34
N ILE A 11 -15.66 -7.18 -24.22
CA ILE A 11 -16.27 -6.32 -23.19
C ILE A 11 -16.10 -6.94 -21.80
N THR A 12 -16.30 -8.25 -21.65
CA THR A 12 -16.05 -8.93 -20.37
C THR A 12 -14.57 -8.92 -19.98
N LEU A 13 -13.64 -8.98 -20.95
CA LEU A 13 -12.22 -8.89 -20.67
C LEU A 13 -11.79 -7.48 -20.22
N GLY A 14 -12.38 -6.43 -20.79
CA GLY A 14 -12.09 -5.04 -20.41
C GLY A 14 -12.57 -4.66 -19.00
N LEU A 15 -13.67 -5.25 -18.53
CA LEU A 15 -14.22 -4.97 -17.19
C LEU A 15 -13.39 -5.58 -16.04
N PHE A 16 -12.59 -6.62 -16.28
CA PHE A 16 -11.80 -7.29 -15.24
C PHE A 16 -10.40 -6.70 -15.00
N LEU A 17 -9.91 -5.82 -15.89
CA LEU A 17 -8.56 -5.23 -15.79
C LEU A 17 -8.50 -3.92 -14.99
N GLY A 18 -9.63 -3.43 -14.48
CA GLY A 18 -9.72 -2.21 -13.68
C GLY A 18 -9.30 -2.38 -12.23
N ALA A 19 -8.14 -3.00 -11.96
CA ALA A 19 -7.55 -2.96 -10.62
C ALA A 19 -7.27 -1.49 -10.28
N THR A 20 -8.12 -0.91 -9.43
CA THR A 20 -8.01 0.46 -8.97
C THR A 20 -6.74 0.57 -8.11
N VAL A 21 -5.67 1.10 -8.70
CA VAL A 21 -4.56 1.63 -7.92
C VAL A 21 -5.14 2.79 -7.10
N GLN A 22 -5.49 2.54 -5.84
CA GLN A 22 -5.84 3.60 -4.93
C GLN A 22 -4.57 4.42 -4.69
N ALA A 23 -4.58 5.66 -5.18
CA ALA A 23 -3.61 6.65 -4.74
C ALA A 23 -3.71 6.73 -3.21
N GLN A 24 -2.59 6.48 -2.54
CA GLN A 24 -2.54 6.59 -1.09
C GLN A 24 -2.77 8.07 -0.74
N ASP A 25 -3.77 8.36 0.09
CA ASP A 25 -4.06 9.73 0.50
C ASP A 25 -2.85 10.32 1.21
N PHE A 26 -2.15 11.23 0.52
CA PHE A 26 -1.12 12.04 1.15
C PHE A 26 -1.80 13.13 1.98
N TYR A 27 -1.22 13.42 3.15
CA TYR A 27 -1.65 14.53 3.98
C TYR A 27 -1.61 15.84 3.16
N PRO A 28 -2.72 16.60 3.07
CA PRO A 28 -2.85 17.76 2.18
C PRO A 28 -1.94 18.93 2.57
N SER A 29 -1.47 18.96 3.82
CA SER A 29 -0.51 19.95 4.31
C SER A 29 0.33 19.39 5.47
N LEU A 30 1.46 20.01 5.77
CA LEU A 30 2.31 19.62 6.90
C LEU A 30 1.57 19.72 8.24
N ASP A 31 0.67 20.70 8.39
CA ASP A 31 -0.12 20.91 9.61
C ASP A 31 -1.11 19.75 9.88
N SER A 32 -1.41 18.95 8.86
CA SER A 32 -2.29 17.78 9.00
C SER A 32 -1.55 16.50 9.41
N VAL A 33 -0.21 16.52 9.43
CA VAL A 33 0.62 15.40 9.87
C VAL A 33 0.65 15.33 11.39
N ARG A 34 0.34 14.17 11.97
CA ARG A 34 0.45 13.91 13.41
C ARG A 34 1.71 13.08 13.69
N PRO A 35 2.78 13.65 14.26
CA PRO A 35 3.98 12.89 14.58
C PRO A 35 3.71 11.89 15.70
N ALA A 36 4.41 10.76 15.68
CA ALA A 36 4.38 9.79 16.77
C ALA A 36 5.01 10.41 18.03
N LEU A 37 4.31 10.33 19.16
CA LEU A 37 4.76 10.87 20.45
C LEU A 37 5.39 9.78 21.30
N VAL A 38 6.36 10.15 22.15
CA VAL A 38 6.96 9.21 23.10
C VAL A 38 5.88 8.63 24.02
N GLY A 39 5.94 7.31 24.26
CA GLY A 39 4.95 6.59 25.05
C GLY A 39 3.66 6.23 24.32
N THR A 40 3.48 6.66 23.07
CA THR A 40 2.37 6.20 22.23
C THR A 40 2.74 4.92 21.49
N LYS A 41 1.72 4.11 21.15
CA LYS A 41 1.92 2.95 20.28
C LYS A 41 2.38 3.43 18.91
N ALA A 42 3.39 2.77 18.35
CA ALA A 42 3.84 3.06 17.00
C ALA A 42 2.67 2.90 16.00
N PRO A 43 2.48 3.85 15.07
CA PRO A 43 1.44 3.74 14.05
C PRO A 43 1.74 2.54 13.16
N ASP A 44 0.72 1.75 12.87
CA ASP A 44 0.86 0.62 11.97
C ASP A 44 0.65 1.06 10.51
N GLY A 45 1.26 0.34 9.60
CA GLY A 45 1.20 0.64 8.18
C GLY A 45 1.68 -0.51 7.32
N THR A 46 1.18 -0.58 6.09
CA THR A 46 1.58 -1.57 5.10
C THR A 46 2.97 -1.25 4.56
N LEU A 47 3.86 -2.24 4.58
CA LEU A 47 5.24 -2.14 4.12
C LEU A 47 5.48 -3.14 2.99
N LYS A 48 6.46 -2.81 2.15
CA LYS A 48 7.05 -3.73 1.18
C LYS A 48 8.42 -4.16 1.66
N THR A 49 8.65 -5.46 1.70
CA THR A 49 9.96 -6.06 1.98
C THR A 49 10.84 -6.04 0.73
N ILE A 50 12.12 -6.34 0.90
CA ILE A 50 13.10 -6.34 -0.20
C ILE A 50 12.80 -7.37 -1.30
N ASP A 51 12.11 -8.45 -0.95
CA ASP A 51 11.63 -9.47 -1.89
C ASP A 51 10.29 -9.12 -2.56
N GLY A 52 9.73 -7.93 -2.27
CA GLY A 52 8.47 -7.44 -2.83
C GLY A 52 7.21 -7.94 -2.12
N SER A 53 7.34 -8.80 -1.10
CA SER A 53 6.20 -9.23 -0.30
C SER A 53 5.61 -8.08 0.52
N THR A 54 4.34 -8.21 0.90
CA THR A 54 3.63 -7.22 1.72
C THR A 54 3.65 -7.66 3.17
N THR A 55 3.99 -6.75 4.08
CA THR A 55 3.90 -6.95 5.54
C THR A 55 3.32 -5.69 6.21
N THR A 56 3.19 -5.70 7.53
CA THR A 56 2.89 -4.51 8.33
C THR A 56 4.07 -4.18 9.26
N LEU A 57 4.13 -2.95 9.77
CA LEU A 57 5.12 -2.60 10.79
C LEU A 57 4.94 -3.48 12.03
N SER A 58 3.69 -3.64 12.49
CA SER A 58 3.35 -4.51 13.61
C SER A 58 3.71 -5.98 13.37
N GLY A 59 3.49 -6.49 12.17
CA GLY A 59 3.85 -7.86 11.79
C GLY A 59 5.36 -8.09 11.71
N THR A 60 6.12 -7.05 11.35
CA THR A 60 7.59 -7.10 11.30
C THR A 60 8.21 -7.03 12.69
N LEU A 61 7.71 -6.14 13.56
CA LEU A 61 8.20 -5.98 14.92
C LEU A 61 7.74 -7.12 15.85
N GLY A 62 6.50 -7.55 15.70
CA GLY A 62 5.83 -8.44 16.67
C GLY A 62 5.82 -7.81 18.06
N ASP A 63 6.04 -8.63 19.09
CA ASP A 63 6.11 -8.19 20.49
C ASP A 63 7.53 -7.80 20.93
N ARG A 64 8.43 -7.51 19.99
CA ARG A 64 9.85 -7.22 20.27
C ARG A 64 10.14 -5.73 20.20
N PRO A 65 11.08 -5.21 21.01
CA PRO A 65 11.59 -3.86 20.83
C PRO A 65 12.31 -3.76 19.47
N GLY A 66 12.15 -2.63 18.79
CA GLY A 66 12.77 -2.39 17.49
C GLY A 66 13.08 -0.92 17.23
N VAL A 67 14.02 -0.67 16.32
CA VAL A 67 14.43 0.67 15.88
C VAL A 67 13.97 0.84 14.43
N VAL A 68 13.24 1.92 14.15
CA VAL A 68 12.77 2.26 12.80
C VAL A 68 13.63 3.40 12.26
N GLY A 69 14.35 3.15 11.18
CA GLY A 69 15.11 4.16 10.46
C GLY A 69 14.33 4.66 9.24
N PHE A 70 14.13 5.98 9.15
CA PHE A 70 13.61 6.61 7.93
C PHE A 70 14.77 7.14 7.11
N TYR A 71 14.88 6.67 5.87
CA TYR A 71 15.88 7.14 4.92
C TYR A 71 15.19 7.59 3.63
N ARG A 72 15.68 8.70 3.04
CA ARG A 72 15.17 9.22 1.78
C ARG A 72 16.17 8.90 0.67
N GLY A 73 15.78 8.01 -0.24
CA GLY A 73 16.59 7.61 -1.39
C GLY A 73 16.83 6.10 -1.41
N ASN A 74 17.58 5.63 -2.41
CA ASN A 74 18.13 4.27 -2.43
C ASN A 74 19.58 4.31 -1.91
N TRP A 75 20.06 3.18 -1.41
CA TRP A 75 21.50 2.93 -1.34
C TRP A 75 22.01 2.43 -2.70
#